data_AF-A0A858BU33-F1
#
_entry.id   AF-A0A858BU33-F1
#
_cell.length_a   1.000
_cell.length_b   1.000
_cell.length_c   1.000
_cell.angle_alpha   90.00
_cell.angle_beta   90.00
_cell.angle_gamma   90.00
#
_symmetry.space_group_name_H-M   'P 1'
#
loop_
_entity.id
_entity.type
_entity.pdbx_description
1 polymer ?
#
loop_
_entity_poly.entity_id
_entity_poly.type
_entity_poly.pdbx_seq_one_letter_code
_entity_poly.pdbx_strand_id
1 'polypeptide(L)'
;MDNHEEKHQRRIRYKGTHPKTYQEKYKELQPQKYADTVEKVLQKGSTPAGMHRSICVDEILEFLQITPGQIGLDATLGYGGHTLEMLKCLDFKGHLYAVDVDPIELPRTQARLESLGYGPEILTIRQMNFSSINQIIAESEPLNFILADLGVSSMQIDNPERGFTFKAEGPLDLRLNPKKGVSAATRLKTISPDELESVLRENSDEPNAKAIARAIVSEIKKGTAIDTTTQLQQIIKNTLKSIPGSNSNEAIKKACQRCFQALRIDVNNEFDVLYKFLDKLPSALAPGGRVAILSFHSGEDRLVKKSFQSLFRDGVYREIADEPIRASAEERSNNGRARSAKLRWAVKA
;
A
#
# COMPACT_ATOMS: atom_id res chain seq x y z
N MET A 1 39.36 -21.00 -21.44
CA MET A 1 38.01 -21.58 -21.33
C MET A 1 37.99 -22.36 -20.03
N ASP A 2 37.75 -21.69 -18.91
CA ASP A 2 37.56 -22.37 -17.63
C ASP A 2 36.06 -22.42 -17.35
N ASN A 3 35.48 -23.56 -17.71
CA ASN A 3 34.08 -23.87 -17.50
C ASN A 3 33.93 -24.36 -16.06
N HIS A 4 33.68 -23.44 -15.12
CA HIS A 4 33.23 -23.83 -13.79
C HIS A 4 31.80 -24.37 -13.90
N GLU A 5 31.67 -25.67 -14.10
CA GLU A 5 30.40 -26.36 -13.92
C GLU A 5 29.96 -26.19 -12.46
N GLU A 6 28.95 -25.34 -12.23
CA GLU A 6 28.25 -25.25 -10.96
C GLU A 6 27.69 -26.64 -10.62
N LYS A 7 28.29 -27.30 -9.62
CA LYS A 7 27.81 -28.57 -9.10
C LYS A 7 26.35 -28.42 -8.69
N HIS A 8 25.47 -29.06 -9.47
CA HIS A 8 24.03 -29.09 -9.23
C HIS A 8 23.74 -29.72 -7.86
N GLN A 9 23.58 -28.89 -6.81
CA GLN A 9 23.27 -29.38 -5.48
C GLN A 9 21.89 -30.04 -5.47
N ARG A 10 21.85 -31.30 -5.03
CA ARG A 10 20.63 -32.08 -4.91
C ARG A 10 19.71 -31.45 -3.87
N ARG A 11 18.44 -31.25 -4.24
CA ARG A 11 17.35 -30.66 -3.45
C ARG A 11 17.37 -31.11 -1.97
N ILE A 12 17.39 -30.15 -1.05
CA ILE A 12 17.02 -30.41 0.35
C ILE A 12 15.51 -30.70 0.38
N ARG A 13 15.13 -31.95 0.60
CA ARG A 13 13.72 -32.33 0.81
C ARG A 13 13.34 -31.95 2.24
N TYR A 14 12.31 -31.13 2.39
CA TYR A 14 11.70 -30.87 3.70
C TYR A 14 11.18 -32.18 4.30
N LYS A 15 11.29 -32.38 5.62
CA LYS A 15 10.69 -33.53 6.30
C LYS A 15 9.15 -33.35 6.35
N GLY A 16 8.45 -33.88 5.35
CA GLY A 16 6.97 -33.97 5.32
C GLY A 16 6.34 -33.75 3.94
N THR A 17 5.01 -33.88 3.87
CA THR A 17 4.20 -33.65 2.66
C THR A 17 3.89 -32.16 2.38
N HIS A 18 4.14 -31.27 3.35
CA HIS A 18 3.86 -29.83 3.25
C HIS A 18 5.02 -28.96 3.79
N PRO A 19 5.25 -27.77 3.21
CA PRO A 19 6.22 -26.79 3.72
C PRO A 19 5.85 -26.36 5.14
N LYS A 20 6.84 -26.30 6.06
CA LYS A 20 6.61 -25.96 7.46
C LYS A 20 6.89 -24.49 7.77
N THR A 21 7.69 -23.81 6.95
CA THR A 21 8.00 -22.37 7.12
C THR A 21 7.58 -21.53 5.91
N TYR A 22 7.37 -20.23 6.12
CA TYR A 22 7.01 -19.28 5.04
C TYR A 22 8.06 -19.26 3.90
N GLN A 23 9.34 -19.28 4.27
CA GLN A 23 10.47 -19.36 3.31
C GLN A 23 10.43 -20.63 2.45
N GLU A 24 9.89 -21.74 2.99
CA GLU A 24 9.71 -23.00 2.24
C GLU A 24 8.43 -23.00 1.38
N LYS A 25 7.46 -22.13 1.68
CA LYS A 25 6.10 -22.14 1.12
C LYS A 25 5.97 -21.35 -0.18
N TYR A 26 6.76 -20.30 -0.39
CA TYR A 26 6.63 -19.40 -1.54
C TYR A 26 7.84 -19.48 -2.46
N LYS A 27 7.84 -20.54 -3.27
CA LYS A 27 8.80 -20.75 -4.38
C LYS A 27 8.75 -19.61 -5.43
N GLU A 28 7.65 -18.87 -5.50
CA GLU A 28 7.44 -17.72 -6.38
C GLU A 28 8.36 -16.52 -6.08
N LEU A 29 8.98 -16.47 -4.88
CA LEU A 29 10.02 -15.50 -4.52
C LEU A 29 11.33 -15.72 -5.31
N GLN A 30 11.46 -16.84 -6.02
CA GLN A 30 12.54 -17.14 -6.95
C GLN A 30 11.96 -17.40 -8.34
N PRO A 31 11.45 -16.36 -9.04
CA PRO A 31 10.73 -16.54 -10.31
C PRO A 31 11.60 -17.23 -11.38
N GLN A 32 12.91 -17.02 -11.35
CA GLN A 32 13.87 -17.70 -12.24
C GLN A 32 14.00 -19.22 -12.00
N LYS A 33 13.65 -19.72 -10.80
CA LYS A 33 13.72 -21.15 -10.45
C LYS A 33 12.38 -21.88 -10.57
N TYR A 34 11.24 -21.17 -10.66
CA TYR A 34 9.90 -21.77 -10.50
C TYR A 34 8.82 -21.15 -11.42
N ALA A 35 9.13 -20.95 -12.70
CA ALA A 35 8.22 -20.36 -13.70
C ALA A 35 6.83 -21.04 -13.75
N ASP A 36 6.75 -22.37 -13.71
CA ASP A 36 5.48 -23.12 -13.76
C ASP A 36 4.55 -22.84 -12.55
N THR A 37 5.12 -22.44 -11.41
CA THR A 37 4.34 -22.12 -10.20
C THR A 37 3.78 -20.71 -10.29
N VAL A 38 4.58 -19.77 -10.81
CA VAL A 38 4.17 -18.40 -11.14
C VAL A 38 3.02 -18.42 -12.17
N GLU A 39 3.15 -19.23 -13.23
CA GLU A 39 2.14 -19.36 -14.29
C GLU A 39 0.81 -19.93 -13.76
N LYS A 40 0.83 -20.92 -12.86
CA LYS A 40 -0.38 -21.47 -12.23
C LYS A 40 -1.09 -20.48 -11.31
N VAL A 41 -0.36 -19.56 -10.67
CA VAL A 41 -0.96 -18.51 -9.84
C VAL A 41 -1.57 -17.40 -10.70
N LEU A 42 -0.90 -17.04 -11.81
CA LEU A 42 -1.42 -16.12 -12.81
C LEU A 42 -2.70 -16.66 -13.49
N GLN A 43 -2.73 -17.94 -13.87
CA GLN A 43 -3.92 -18.60 -14.45
C GLN A 43 -5.12 -18.64 -13.48
N LYS A 44 -4.89 -18.50 -12.16
CA LYS A 44 -5.95 -18.39 -11.14
C LYS A 44 -6.39 -16.96 -10.87
N GLY A 45 -5.92 -15.98 -11.65
CA GLY A 45 -6.23 -14.56 -11.45
C GLY A 45 -5.67 -14.02 -10.12
N SER A 46 -4.61 -14.63 -9.61
CA SER A 46 -3.91 -14.20 -8.40
C SER A 46 -2.54 -13.66 -8.77
N THR A 47 -2.07 -12.64 -8.05
CA THR A 47 -0.70 -12.13 -8.23
C THR A 47 0.26 -13.04 -7.47
N PRO A 48 1.27 -13.63 -8.14
CA PRO A 48 2.29 -14.45 -7.49
C PRO A 48 3.00 -13.70 -6.35
N ALA A 49 3.36 -14.41 -5.29
CA ALA A 49 4.10 -13.81 -4.18
C ALA A 49 5.45 -13.29 -4.68
N GLY A 50 5.71 -11.98 -4.53
CA GLY A 50 6.90 -11.33 -5.10
C GLY A 50 6.68 -10.67 -6.47
N MET A 51 5.48 -10.78 -7.06
CA MET A 51 5.06 -9.97 -8.20
C MET A 51 4.06 -8.89 -7.75
N HIS A 52 4.16 -7.71 -8.34
CA HIS A 52 3.20 -6.63 -8.15
C HIS A 52 2.67 -6.19 -9.52
N ARG A 53 1.35 -6.13 -9.65
CA ARG A 53 0.66 -5.57 -10.81
C ARG A 53 0.00 -4.28 -10.34
N SER A 54 0.47 -3.16 -10.87
CA SER A 54 -0.09 -1.84 -10.59
C SER A 54 -1.53 -1.77 -11.10
N ILE A 55 -2.34 -0.93 -10.46
CA ILE A 55 -3.80 -0.93 -10.62
C ILE A 55 -4.25 0.32 -11.36
N CYS A 56 -5.20 0.21 -12.28
CA CYS A 56 -5.67 1.33 -13.10
C CYS A 56 -4.54 2.03 -13.89
N VAL A 57 -3.55 1.27 -14.38
CA VAL A 57 -2.40 1.83 -15.12
C VAL A 57 -2.85 2.64 -16.32
N ASP A 58 -3.69 2.05 -17.17
CA ASP A 58 -4.13 2.68 -18.42
C ASP A 58 -4.95 3.94 -18.13
N GLU A 59 -5.88 3.86 -17.17
CA GLU A 59 -6.72 5.00 -16.76
C GLU A 59 -5.90 6.14 -16.14
N ILE A 60 -4.85 5.81 -15.38
CA ILE A 60 -3.92 6.81 -14.82
C ILE A 60 -3.16 7.51 -15.95
N LEU A 61 -2.59 6.77 -16.90
CA LEU A 61 -1.80 7.35 -17.98
C LEU A 61 -2.66 8.17 -18.95
N GLU A 62 -3.86 7.66 -19.28
CA GLU A 62 -4.84 8.37 -20.11
C GLU A 62 -5.21 9.71 -19.48
N PHE A 63 -5.41 9.76 -18.17
CA PHE A 63 -5.70 11.01 -17.47
C PHE A 63 -4.48 11.92 -17.34
N LEU A 64 -3.33 11.39 -16.93
CA LEU A 64 -2.14 12.21 -16.66
C LEU A 64 -1.54 12.82 -17.92
N GLN A 65 -1.77 12.22 -19.11
CA GLN A 65 -1.33 12.74 -20.40
C GLN A 65 0.15 13.16 -20.39
N ILE A 66 0.99 12.27 -19.88
CA ILE A 66 2.42 12.52 -19.68
C ILE A 66 3.09 12.66 -21.04
N THR A 67 3.84 13.73 -21.22
CA THR A 67 4.62 13.99 -22.44
C THR A 67 6.10 14.18 -22.13
N PRO A 68 7.00 13.87 -23.08
CA PRO A 68 8.43 14.13 -22.92
C PRO A 68 8.72 15.58 -22.53
N GLY A 69 9.65 15.78 -21.59
CA GLY A 69 10.06 17.08 -21.07
C GLY A 69 9.33 17.52 -19.79
N GLN A 70 8.27 16.81 -19.39
CA GLN A 70 7.53 17.14 -18.18
C GLN A 70 8.26 16.69 -16.90
N ILE A 71 7.97 17.37 -15.80
CA ILE A 71 8.41 17.03 -14.46
C ILE A 71 7.23 16.47 -13.67
N GLY A 72 7.40 15.34 -12.99
CA GLY A 72 6.33 14.77 -12.19
C GLY A 72 6.77 14.11 -10.90
N LEU A 73 5.79 13.59 -10.16
CA LEU A 73 5.98 12.90 -8.89
C LEU A 73 5.16 11.61 -8.81
N ASP A 74 5.82 10.49 -8.50
CA ASP A 74 5.22 9.31 -7.89
C ASP A 74 5.33 9.42 -6.36
N ALA A 75 4.22 9.71 -5.70
CA ALA A 75 4.16 9.93 -4.25
C ALA A 75 4.26 8.62 -3.44
N THR A 76 4.22 7.46 -4.10
CA THR A 76 4.08 6.15 -3.45
C THR A 76 4.77 5.08 -4.32
N LEU A 77 6.09 5.23 -4.50
CA LEU A 77 6.89 4.44 -5.43
C LEU A 77 6.61 2.93 -5.29
N GLY A 78 6.57 2.40 -4.07
CA GLY A 78 6.29 0.99 -3.82
C GLY A 78 7.19 0.05 -4.62
N TYR A 79 6.59 -0.83 -5.42
CA TYR A 79 7.35 -1.72 -6.31
C TYR A 79 7.90 -0.99 -7.55
N GLY A 80 7.41 0.20 -7.89
CA GLY A 80 7.82 0.99 -9.07
C GLY A 80 7.14 0.57 -10.37
N GLY A 81 5.92 0.02 -10.29
CA GLY A 81 5.13 -0.38 -11.45
C GLY A 81 4.57 0.82 -12.22
N HIS A 82 3.89 1.74 -11.52
CA HIS A 82 3.41 2.99 -12.13
C HIS A 82 4.56 3.90 -12.57
N THR A 83 5.56 4.10 -11.70
CA THR A 83 6.81 4.81 -12.03
C THR A 83 7.40 4.34 -13.37
N LEU A 84 7.51 3.02 -13.60
CA LEU A 84 8.07 2.49 -14.85
C LEU A 84 7.27 2.91 -16.08
N GLU A 85 5.94 2.87 -16.02
CA GLU A 85 5.09 3.28 -17.15
C GLU A 85 5.12 4.80 -17.39
N MET A 86 5.17 5.60 -16.31
CA MET A 86 5.35 7.05 -16.42
C MET A 86 6.71 7.42 -17.03
N LEU A 87 7.78 6.70 -16.67
CA LEU A 87 9.12 6.91 -17.24
C LEU A 87 9.17 6.60 -18.74
N LYS A 88 8.45 5.56 -19.21
CA LYS A 88 8.32 5.28 -20.65
C LYS A 88 7.67 6.44 -21.40
N CYS A 89 6.68 7.11 -20.80
CA CYS A 89 6.01 8.26 -21.40
C CYS A 89 6.93 9.50 -21.48
N LEU A 90 7.85 9.66 -20.53
CA LEU A 90 8.83 10.75 -20.52
C LEU A 90 9.91 10.61 -21.61
N ASP A 91 10.18 9.38 -22.08
CA ASP A 91 11.16 9.10 -23.14
C ASP A 91 12.53 9.79 -22.89
N PHE A 92 13.05 9.63 -21.66
CA PHE A 92 14.32 10.22 -21.20
C PHE A 92 14.39 11.76 -21.28
N LYS A 93 13.26 12.45 -21.36
CA LYS A 93 13.17 13.91 -21.33
C LYS A 93 12.24 14.36 -20.21
N GLY A 94 12.70 15.34 -19.43
CA GLY A 94 12.00 15.78 -18.23
C GLY A 94 12.57 15.09 -17.00
N HIS A 95 11.76 14.92 -15.96
CA HIS A 95 12.24 14.32 -14.71
C HIS A 95 11.11 13.72 -13.89
N LEU A 96 11.32 12.56 -13.28
CA LEU A 96 10.39 11.98 -12.33
C LEU A 96 11.01 11.94 -10.94
N TYR A 97 10.33 12.56 -9.98
CA TYR A 97 10.58 12.31 -8.57
C TYR A 97 9.75 11.12 -8.12
N ALA A 98 10.32 10.25 -7.29
CA ALA A 98 9.58 9.14 -6.71
C ALA A 98 9.92 9.01 -5.22
N VAL A 99 8.90 8.85 -4.37
CA VAL A 99 9.10 8.79 -2.92
C VAL A 99 8.39 7.61 -2.29
N ASP A 100 8.99 7.04 -1.24
CA ASP A 100 8.34 6.06 -0.37
C ASP A 100 8.91 6.18 1.05
N VAL A 101 8.13 5.76 2.04
CA VAL A 101 8.57 5.73 3.44
C VAL A 101 9.33 4.45 3.78
N ASP A 102 9.14 3.38 3.01
CA ASP A 102 9.61 2.03 3.28
C ASP A 102 11.14 1.88 3.08
N PRO A 103 11.94 1.72 4.15
CA PRO A 103 13.39 1.56 4.03
C PRO A 103 13.82 0.20 3.49
N ILE A 104 12.91 -0.78 3.36
CA ILE A 104 13.21 -2.16 2.98
C ILE A 104 13.06 -2.34 1.47
N GLU A 105 11.91 -1.92 0.92
CA GLU A 105 11.61 -2.13 -0.49
C GLU A 105 12.19 -1.05 -1.40
N LEU A 106 12.31 0.19 -0.92
CA LEU A 106 12.79 1.32 -1.72
C LEU A 106 14.18 1.08 -2.36
N PRO A 107 15.22 0.58 -1.65
CA PRO A 107 16.51 0.28 -2.28
C PRO A 107 16.44 -0.82 -3.34
N ARG A 108 15.54 -1.81 -3.18
CA ARG A 108 15.33 -2.88 -4.16
C ARG A 108 14.65 -2.37 -5.42
N THR A 109 13.63 -1.52 -5.25
CA THR A 109 12.93 -0.87 -6.36
C THR A 109 13.88 0.05 -7.13
N GLN A 110 14.71 0.84 -6.42
CA GLN A 110 15.73 1.68 -7.02
C GLN A 110 16.71 0.87 -7.89
N ALA A 111 17.35 -0.15 -7.32
CA ALA A 111 18.29 -0.99 -8.06
C ALA A 111 17.65 -1.64 -9.30
N ARG A 112 16.37 -2.04 -9.19
CA ARG A 112 15.61 -2.59 -10.32
C ARG A 112 15.40 -1.56 -11.43
N LEU A 113 14.98 -0.34 -11.09
CA LEU A 113 14.76 0.73 -12.09
C LEU A 113 16.08 1.18 -12.74
N GLU A 114 17.16 1.29 -11.96
CA GLU A 114 18.51 1.56 -12.47
C GLU A 114 18.97 0.48 -13.45
N SER A 115 18.73 -0.80 -13.14
CA SER A 115 19.08 -1.92 -14.04
C SER A 115 18.30 -1.90 -15.36
N LEU A 116 17.16 -1.19 -15.41
CA LEU A 116 16.36 -0.97 -16.62
C LEU A 116 16.79 0.28 -17.39
N GLY A 117 17.84 0.97 -16.93
CA GLY A 117 18.40 2.16 -17.59
C GLY A 117 17.83 3.49 -17.11
N TYR A 118 17.06 3.52 -16.03
CA TYR A 118 16.53 4.77 -15.45
C TYR A 118 17.41 5.21 -14.28
N GLY A 119 18.38 6.07 -14.58
CA GLY A 119 19.31 6.62 -13.62
C GLY A 119 18.92 8.02 -13.10
N PRO A 120 19.83 8.67 -12.36
CA PRO A 120 19.59 9.98 -11.75
C PRO A 120 19.31 11.11 -12.76
N GLU A 121 19.62 10.91 -14.04
CA GLU A 121 19.34 11.85 -15.13
C GLU A 121 17.85 12.00 -15.46
N ILE A 122 17.02 11.01 -15.10
CA ILE A 122 15.58 11.00 -15.40
C ILE A 122 14.72 10.67 -14.17
N LEU A 123 15.30 10.05 -13.13
CA LEU A 123 14.60 9.58 -11.95
C LEU A 123 15.34 9.93 -10.67
N THR A 124 14.66 10.59 -9.73
CA THR A 124 15.17 10.81 -8.37
C THR A 124 14.30 10.10 -7.35
N ILE A 125 14.85 9.10 -6.67
CA ILE A 125 14.16 8.34 -5.61
C ILE A 125 14.57 8.88 -4.23
N ARG A 126 13.59 9.15 -3.36
CA ARG A 126 13.84 9.60 -1.98
C ARG A 126 13.06 8.81 -0.96
N GLN A 127 13.73 8.40 0.11
CA GLN A 127 13.04 7.83 1.27
C GLN A 127 12.42 8.95 2.13
N MET A 128 11.19 9.33 1.82
CA MET A 128 10.46 10.36 2.53
C MET A 128 8.96 10.12 2.48
N ASN A 129 8.22 10.75 3.40
CA ASN A 129 6.77 10.73 3.36
C ASN A 129 6.26 11.75 2.35
N PHE A 130 5.32 11.37 1.50
CA PHE A 130 4.78 12.26 0.46
C PHE A 130 4.12 13.54 1.00
N SER A 131 3.67 13.56 2.26
CA SER A 131 3.23 14.80 2.92
C SER A 131 4.33 15.86 3.01
N SER A 132 5.59 15.49 2.80
CA SER A 132 6.74 16.39 2.72
C SER A 132 7.06 16.85 1.29
N ILE A 133 6.10 16.78 0.37
CA ILE A 133 6.23 17.21 -1.05
C ILE A 133 6.87 18.59 -1.24
N ASN A 134 6.73 19.50 -0.27
CA ASN A 134 7.39 20.80 -0.26
C ASN A 134 8.93 20.72 -0.35
N GLN A 135 9.56 19.63 0.08
CA GLN A 135 10.99 19.42 -0.10
C GLN A 135 11.38 19.12 -1.55
N ILE A 136 10.45 18.56 -2.34
CA ILE A 136 10.62 18.37 -3.79
C ILE A 136 10.43 19.72 -4.49
N ILE A 137 9.36 20.43 -4.17
CA ILE A 137 9.03 21.72 -4.81
C ILE A 137 10.09 22.79 -4.52
N ALA A 138 10.82 22.69 -3.40
CA ALA A 138 11.88 23.65 -3.07
C ALA A 138 13.09 23.58 -4.01
N GLU A 139 13.25 22.49 -4.75
CA GLU A 139 14.38 22.25 -5.65
C GLU A 139 13.95 21.94 -7.09
N SER A 140 12.64 21.81 -7.33
CA SER A 140 12.06 21.54 -8.64
C SER A 140 11.22 22.73 -9.10
N GLU A 141 11.02 22.83 -10.42
CA GLU A 141 9.91 23.61 -10.94
C GLU A 141 8.56 22.97 -10.50
N PRO A 142 7.44 23.71 -10.56
CA PRO A 142 6.12 23.13 -10.33
C PRO A 142 5.86 21.91 -11.21
N LEU A 143 5.24 20.88 -10.63
CA LEU A 143 5.08 19.57 -11.24
C LEU A 143 3.95 19.56 -12.27
N ASN A 144 4.20 19.00 -13.45
CA ASN A 144 3.19 18.82 -14.50
C ASN A 144 2.22 17.67 -14.17
N PHE A 145 2.70 16.63 -13.48
CA PHE A 145 1.86 15.52 -13.06
C PHE A 145 2.23 14.95 -11.69
N ILE A 146 1.24 14.45 -10.96
CA ILE A 146 1.42 13.80 -9.66
C ILE A 146 0.56 12.54 -9.59
N LEU A 147 1.14 11.42 -9.16
CA LEU A 147 0.44 10.19 -8.82
C LEU A 147 0.58 9.89 -7.34
N ALA A 148 -0.49 9.44 -6.68
CA ALA A 148 -0.43 8.80 -5.36
C ALA A 148 -1.29 7.53 -5.34
N ASP A 149 -0.66 6.37 -5.20
CA ASP A 149 -1.26 5.05 -5.01
C ASP A 149 -1.26 4.68 -3.53
N LEU A 150 -2.37 4.99 -2.84
CA LEU A 150 -2.44 4.94 -1.38
C LEU A 150 -2.47 3.50 -0.84
N GLY A 151 -2.11 3.34 0.44
CA GLY A 151 -2.20 2.06 1.13
C GLY A 151 -0.87 1.30 1.19
N VAL A 152 -0.94 -0.03 1.08
CA VAL A 152 0.18 -0.94 1.32
C VAL A 152 0.51 -1.73 0.07
N SER A 153 1.81 -1.95 -0.16
CA SER A 153 2.25 -2.72 -1.33
C SER A 153 1.96 -4.22 -1.16
N SER A 154 1.65 -4.89 -2.27
CA SER A 154 2.51 -6.00 -2.75
C SER A 154 3.28 -6.74 -1.65
N MET A 155 4.54 -6.31 -1.59
CA MET A 155 5.64 -6.91 -0.85
C MET A 155 5.44 -6.79 0.66
N GLN A 156 4.80 -5.71 1.12
CA GLN A 156 4.49 -5.50 2.54
C GLN A 156 3.45 -6.51 3.05
N ILE A 157 2.38 -6.78 2.29
CA ILE A 157 1.36 -7.75 2.68
C ILE A 157 1.91 -9.18 2.62
N ASP A 158 2.70 -9.47 1.59
CA ASP A 158 3.13 -10.84 1.32
C ASP A 158 4.18 -11.29 2.35
N ASN A 159 5.08 -10.41 2.80
CA ASN A 159 6.06 -10.70 3.84
C ASN A 159 5.42 -10.71 5.26
N PRO A 160 5.26 -11.87 5.93
CA PRO A 160 4.65 -11.94 7.26
C PRO A 160 5.47 -11.21 8.32
N GLU A 161 6.78 -11.08 8.15
CA GLU A 161 7.65 -10.35 9.09
C GLU A 161 7.28 -8.87 9.19
N ARG A 162 6.54 -8.34 8.21
CA ARG A 162 6.02 -6.96 8.22
C ARG A 162 4.74 -6.81 9.04
N GLY A 163 4.03 -7.91 9.32
CA GLY A 163 2.85 -7.90 10.17
C GLY A 163 1.55 -7.40 9.53
N PHE A 164 1.53 -7.08 8.23
CA PHE A 164 0.32 -6.57 7.54
C PHE A 164 -0.75 -7.63 7.26
N THR A 165 -0.42 -8.91 7.42
CA THR A 165 -1.34 -10.03 7.18
C THR A 165 -1.62 -10.81 8.46
N PHE A 166 -2.89 -11.15 8.66
CA PHE A 166 -3.33 -12.08 9.71
C PHE A 166 -3.46 -13.53 9.20
N LYS A 167 -3.13 -13.79 7.93
CA LYS A 167 -3.20 -15.14 7.33
C LYS A 167 -1.99 -16.00 7.66
N ALA A 168 -0.87 -15.36 7.97
CA ALA A 168 0.36 -15.96 8.42
C ALA A 168 0.79 -15.26 9.70
N GLU A 169 1.43 -16.01 10.59
CA GLU A 169 1.96 -15.44 11.82
C GLU A 169 3.17 -14.55 11.52
N GLY A 170 3.19 -13.39 12.17
CA GLY A 170 4.26 -12.42 12.14
C GLY A 170 4.13 -11.45 13.31
N PRO A 171 5.11 -10.57 13.53
CA PRO A 171 5.03 -9.55 14.57
C PRO A 171 3.86 -8.60 14.26
N LEU A 172 3.14 -8.17 15.30
CA LEU A 172 2.10 -7.15 15.17
C LEU A 172 2.76 -5.77 15.07
N ASP A 173 3.37 -5.49 13.91
CA ASP A 173 4.09 -4.23 13.65
C ASP A 173 3.20 -3.18 12.96
N LEU A 174 2.76 -3.47 11.73
CA LEU A 174 1.92 -2.59 10.88
C LEU A 174 2.53 -1.25 10.46
N ARG A 175 3.79 -0.93 10.82
CA ARG A 175 4.45 0.29 10.34
C ARG A 175 4.93 0.14 8.89
N LEU A 176 4.62 1.14 8.08
CA LEU A 176 5.16 1.27 6.71
C LEU A 176 6.69 1.48 6.75
N ASN A 177 7.17 2.23 7.74
CA ASN A 177 8.59 2.36 8.06
C ASN A 177 8.89 1.73 9.43
N PRO A 178 9.43 0.50 9.49
CA PRO A 178 9.69 -0.19 10.77
C PRO A 178 10.80 0.45 11.62
N LYS A 179 11.53 1.44 11.09
CA LYS A 179 12.57 2.17 11.81
C LYS A 179 12.06 3.43 12.53
N LYS A 180 10.80 3.84 12.33
CA LYS A 180 10.22 5.07 12.89
C LYS A 180 8.86 4.80 13.53
N GLY A 181 8.52 5.55 14.57
CA GLY A 181 7.21 5.45 15.23
C GLY A 181 7.06 4.18 16.09
N VAL A 182 5.83 3.94 16.53
CA VAL A 182 5.47 2.88 17.50
C VAL A 182 4.77 1.74 16.78
N SER A 183 5.17 0.49 17.03
CA SER A 183 4.50 -0.69 16.45
C SER A 183 3.08 -0.86 16.99
N ALA A 184 2.21 -1.54 16.24
CA ALA A 184 0.84 -1.83 16.68
C ALA A 184 0.80 -2.61 18.01
N ALA A 185 1.70 -3.59 18.22
CA ALA A 185 1.83 -4.30 19.49
C ALA A 185 2.13 -3.34 20.66
N THR A 186 3.04 -2.37 20.47
CA THR A 186 3.40 -1.39 21.50
C THR A 186 2.27 -0.37 21.71
N ARG A 187 1.62 0.04 20.62
CA ARG A 187 0.46 0.94 20.66
C ARG A 187 -0.68 0.33 21.48
N LEU A 188 -0.99 -0.95 21.27
CA LEU A 188 -2.02 -1.66 22.03
C LEU A 188 -1.74 -1.72 23.54
N LYS A 189 -0.47 -1.75 23.97
CA LYS A 189 -0.09 -1.78 25.40
C LYS A 189 -0.44 -0.49 26.14
N THR A 190 -0.58 0.62 25.43
CA THR A 190 -0.74 1.97 26.02
C THR A 190 -2.09 2.61 25.70
N ILE A 191 -2.80 2.12 24.68
CA ILE A 191 -4.09 2.68 24.25
C ILE A 191 -5.20 2.39 25.26
N SER A 192 -6.06 3.38 25.52
CA SER A 192 -7.24 3.17 26.36
C SER A 192 -8.35 2.41 25.59
N PRO A 193 -9.32 1.76 26.26
CA PRO A 193 -10.45 1.12 25.59
C PRO A 193 -11.26 2.07 24.71
N ASP A 194 -11.53 3.28 25.19
CA ASP A 194 -12.36 4.27 24.48
C ASP A 194 -11.63 4.85 23.27
N GLU A 195 -10.31 5.04 23.39
CA GLU A 195 -9.45 5.44 22.28
C GLU A 195 -9.34 4.34 21.23
N LEU A 196 -9.16 3.08 21.63
CA LEU A 196 -9.15 1.95 20.70
C LEU A 196 -10.50 1.74 20.00
N GLU A 197 -11.61 1.92 20.72
CA GLU A 197 -12.96 1.92 20.12
C GLU A 197 -13.08 3.02 19.06
N SER A 198 -12.58 4.22 19.36
CA SER A 198 -12.58 5.35 18.43
C SER A 198 -11.74 5.07 17.20
N VAL A 199 -10.51 4.54 17.36
CA VAL A 199 -9.65 4.11 16.26
C VAL A 199 -10.35 3.09 15.36
N LEU A 200 -10.93 2.03 15.93
CA LEU A 200 -11.62 0.98 15.17
C LEU A 200 -12.85 1.50 14.42
N ARG A 201 -13.58 2.46 15.01
CA ARG A 201 -14.76 3.05 14.41
C ARG A 201 -14.41 4.06 13.33
N GLU A 202 -13.51 4.99 13.60
CA GLU A 202 -13.22 6.14 12.73
C GLU A 202 -12.31 5.78 11.56
N ASN A 203 -11.38 4.83 11.75
CA ASN A 203 -10.43 4.45 10.71
C ASN A 203 -10.96 3.34 9.79
N SER A 204 -11.94 2.54 10.21
CA SER A 204 -12.42 1.40 9.40
C SER A 204 -13.91 1.07 9.49
N ASP A 205 -14.71 1.89 10.18
CA ASP A 205 -16.16 1.68 10.35
C ASP A 205 -16.51 0.29 10.95
N GLU A 206 -15.70 -0.24 11.88
CA GLU A 206 -15.95 -1.56 12.50
C GLU A 206 -17.23 -1.57 13.36
N PRO A 207 -18.28 -2.34 12.98
CA PRO A 207 -19.55 -2.34 13.72
C PRO A 207 -19.43 -2.81 15.17
N ASN A 208 -18.50 -3.73 15.45
CA ASN A 208 -18.27 -4.28 16.79
C ASN A 208 -17.09 -3.62 17.52
N ALA A 209 -16.72 -2.38 17.15
CA ALA A 209 -15.54 -1.68 17.65
C ALA A 209 -15.45 -1.69 19.18
N LYS A 210 -16.55 -1.34 19.86
CA LYS A 210 -16.66 -1.34 21.32
C LYS A 210 -16.35 -2.68 21.97
N ALA A 211 -16.93 -3.76 21.44
CA ALA A 211 -16.74 -5.10 21.99
C ALA A 211 -15.30 -5.58 21.78
N ILE A 212 -14.76 -5.37 20.58
CA ILE A 212 -13.39 -5.75 20.21
C ILE A 212 -12.37 -4.96 21.04
N ALA A 213 -12.53 -3.64 21.17
CA ALA A 213 -11.62 -2.80 21.94
C ALA A 213 -11.56 -3.22 23.41
N ARG A 214 -12.73 -3.46 24.03
CA ARG A 214 -12.82 -3.97 25.41
C ARG A 214 -12.15 -5.33 25.57
N ALA A 215 -12.36 -6.24 24.64
CA ALA A 215 -11.74 -7.57 24.69
C ALA A 215 -10.22 -7.49 24.61
N ILE A 216 -9.68 -6.71 23.66
CA ILE A 216 -8.23 -6.52 23.49
C ILE A 216 -7.62 -5.94 24.76
N VAL A 217 -8.15 -4.82 25.26
CA VAL A 217 -7.59 -4.19 26.47
C VAL A 217 -7.78 -5.07 27.71
N SER A 218 -8.88 -5.82 27.80
CA SER A 218 -9.07 -6.76 28.90
C SER A 218 -8.03 -7.88 28.89
N GLU A 219 -7.65 -8.42 27.74
CA GLU A 219 -6.61 -9.45 27.65
C GLU A 219 -5.24 -8.89 28.06
N ILE A 220 -4.90 -7.67 27.62
CA ILE A 220 -3.66 -6.99 28.02
C ILE A 220 -3.62 -6.79 29.55
N LYS A 221 -4.73 -6.34 30.16
CA LYS A 221 -4.84 -6.15 31.61
C LYS A 221 -4.69 -7.45 32.41
N LYS A 222 -5.00 -8.61 31.81
CA LYS A 222 -4.79 -9.94 32.43
C LYS A 222 -3.34 -10.42 32.30
N GLY A 223 -2.46 -9.68 31.62
CA GLY A 223 -1.07 -10.06 31.36
C GLY A 223 -0.87 -10.81 30.04
N THR A 224 -1.90 -10.92 29.18
CA THR A 224 -1.75 -11.54 27.86
C THR A 224 -0.97 -10.59 26.94
N ALA A 225 0.19 -11.03 26.48
CA ALA A 225 0.94 -10.31 25.44
C ALA A 225 0.30 -10.51 24.06
N ILE A 226 0.11 -9.42 23.32
CA ILE A 226 -0.42 -9.40 21.95
C ILE A 226 0.69 -8.90 21.02
N ASP A 227 1.68 -9.76 20.80
CA ASP A 227 2.88 -9.42 20.01
C ASP A 227 2.81 -9.95 18.58
N THR A 228 1.87 -10.86 18.26
CA THR A 228 1.72 -11.44 16.91
C THR A 228 0.36 -11.13 16.26
N THR A 229 0.35 -11.19 14.94
CA THR A 229 -0.86 -10.99 14.13
C THR A 229 -1.94 -12.05 14.41
N THR A 230 -1.54 -13.30 14.67
CA THR A 230 -2.45 -14.41 14.97
C THR A 230 -3.07 -14.30 16.36
N GLN A 231 -2.33 -13.78 17.35
CA GLN A 231 -2.87 -13.50 18.70
C GLN A 231 -4.01 -12.47 18.64
N LEU A 232 -3.78 -11.33 17.97
CA LEU A 232 -4.82 -10.32 17.77
C LEU A 232 -6.02 -10.88 17.02
N GLN A 233 -5.78 -11.62 15.93
CA GLN A 233 -6.84 -12.27 15.16
C GLN A 233 -7.69 -13.21 16.04
N GLN A 234 -7.05 -13.98 16.93
CA GLN A 234 -7.74 -14.93 17.79
C GLN A 234 -8.64 -14.23 18.82
N ILE A 235 -8.21 -13.09 19.37
CA ILE A 235 -9.02 -12.26 20.28
C ILE A 235 -10.26 -11.73 19.55
N ILE A 236 -10.07 -11.16 18.35
CA ILE A 236 -11.19 -10.67 17.52
C ILE A 236 -12.17 -11.81 17.23
N LYS A 237 -11.66 -12.97 16.79
CA LYS A 237 -12.46 -14.16 16.48
C LYS A 237 -13.26 -14.65 17.69
N ASN A 238 -12.64 -14.74 18.87
CA ASN A 238 -13.32 -15.19 20.09
C ASN A 238 -14.41 -14.21 20.51
N THR A 239 -14.14 -12.91 20.40
CA THR A 239 -15.09 -11.84 20.71
C THR A 239 -16.33 -11.95 19.82
N LEU A 240 -16.14 -12.06 18.50
CA LEU A 240 -17.25 -12.10 17.54
C LEU A 240 -18.06 -13.39 17.61
N LYS A 241 -17.45 -14.52 17.99
CA LYS A 241 -18.20 -15.77 18.23
C LYS A 241 -19.23 -15.65 19.35
N SER A 242 -18.99 -14.76 20.31
CA SER A 242 -19.93 -14.49 21.42
C SER A 242 -21.06 -13.52 21.06
N ILE A 243 -21.01 -12.88 19.88
CA ILE A 243 -21.97 -11.87 19.43
C ILE A 243 -22.92 -12.50 18.38
N PRO A 244 -24.23 -12.63 18.67
CA PRO A 244 -25.21 -13.09 17.71
C PRO A 244 -25.17 -12.28 16.41
N GLY A 245 -25.22 -12.95 15.26
CA GLY A 245 -25.18 -12.30 13.93
C GLY A 245 -23.77 -11.90 13.44
N SER A 246 -22.74 -11.95 14.30
CA SER A 246 -21.36 -11.63 13.94
C SER A 246 -20.40 -12.84 13.91
N ASN A 247 -20.93 -14.05 14.11
CA ASN A 247 -20.14 -15.27 14.32
C ASN A 247 -19.82 -16.04 13.03
N SER A 248 -20.26 -15.58 11.85
CA SER A 248 -19.96 -16.24 10.59
C SER A 248 -18.49 -16.06 10.20
N ASN A 249 -17.93 -17.02 9.45
CA ASN A 249 -16.53 -16.94 9.00
C ASN A 249 -16.25 -15.67 8.16
N GLU A 250 -17.22 -15.24 7.34
CA GLU A 250 -17.08 -14.02 6.54
C GLU A 250 -17.15 -12.76 7.40
N ALA A 251 -18.03 -12.71 8.41
CA ALA A 251 -18.09 -11.59 9.35
C ALA A 251 -16.78 -11.45 10.13
N ILE A 252 -16.24 -12.56 10.64
CA ILE A 252 -14.96 -12.59 11.36
C ILE A 252 -13.81 -12.11 10.45
N LYS A 253 -13.76 -12.61 9.22
CA LYS A 253 -12.74 -12.20 8.24
C LYS A 253 -12.79 -10.69 7.97
N LYS A 254 -13.98 -10.13 7.73
CA LYS A 254 -14.16 -8.69 7.49
C LYS A 254 -13.77 -7.85 8.72
N ALA A 255 -14.09 -8.32 9.92
CA ALA A 255 -13.69 -7.64 11.14
C ALA A 255 -12.17 -7.66 11.35
N CYS A 256 -11.50 -8.79 11.10
CA CYS A 256 -10.03 -8.83 11.11
C CYS A 256 -9.44 -7.84 10.10
N GLN A 257 -10.00 -7.74 8.89
CA GLN A 257 -9.55 -6.75 7.89
C GLN A 257 -9.70 -5.32 8.40
N ARG A 258 -10.87 -4.97 8.95
CA ARG A 258 -11.15 -3.62 9.48
C ARG A 258 -10.30 -3.29 10.70
N CYS A 259 -10.09 -4.22 11.63
CA CYS A 259 -9.24 -3.97 12.79
C CYS A 259 -7.77 -3.76 12.42
N PHE A 260 -7.22 -4.61 11.54
CA PHE A 260 -5.86 -4.44 11.06
C PHE A 260 -5.70 -3.14 10.26
N GLN A 261 -6.67 -2.80 9.41
CA GLN A 261 -6.70 -1.53 8.70
C GLN A 261 -6.74 -0.34 9.66
N ALA A 262 -7.61 -0.35 10.68
CA ALA A 262 -7.72 0.76 11.62
C ALA A 262 -6.44 0.98 12.43
N LEU A 263 -5.82 -0.11 12.90
CA LEU A 263 -4.53 -0.03 13.60
C LEU A 263 -3.42 0.44 12.66
N ARG A 264 -3.41 -0.01 11.40
CA ARG A 264 -2.44 0.44 10.39
C ARG A 264 -2.55 1.96 10.17
N ILE A 265 -3.76 2.45 9.99
CA ILE A 265 -4.04 3.89 9.81
C ILE A 265 -3.59 4.69 11.04
N ASP A 266 -3.84 4.19 12.25
CA ASP A 266 -3.42 4.83 13.51
C ASP A 266 -1.89 4.89 13.63
N VAL A 267 -1.18 3.75 13.51
CA VAL A 267 0.28 3.72 13.71
C VAL A 267 1.08 4.49 12.65
N ASN A 268 0.51 4.67 11.45
CA ASN A 268 1.14 5.39 10.34
C ASN A 268 0.60 6.82 10.16
N ASN A 269 -0.40 7.24 10.97
CA ASN A 269 -1.09 8.53 10.82
C ASN A 269 -1.58 8.79 9.38
N GLU A 270 -2.11 7.76 8.69
CA GLU A 270 -2.33 7.80 7.24
C GLU A 270 -3.25 8.93 6.80
N PHE A 271 -4.30 9.24 7.57
CA PHE A 271 -5.22 10.33 7.26
C PHE A 271 -4.62 11.72 7.44
N ASP A 272 -3.83 11.95 8.48
CA ASP A 272 -3.15 13.23 8.69
C ASP A 272 -2.07 13.46 7.61
N VAL A 273 -1.34 12.40 7.26
CA VAL A 273 -0.38 12.40 6.15
C VAL A 273 -1.09 12.74 4.83
N LEU A 274 -2.21 12.11 4.53
CA LEU A 274 -3.00 12.39 3.33
C LEU A 274 -3.55 13.83 3.34
N TYR A 275 -4.06 14.30 4.48
CA TYR A 275 -4.56 15.67 4.61
C TYR A 275 -3.46 16.70 4.29
N LYS A 276 -2.27 16.55 4.90
CA LYS A 276 -1.11 17.43 4.67
C LYS A 276 -0.62 17.38 3.22
N PHE A 277 -0.73 16.23 2.58
CA PHE A 277 -0.41 16.10 1.16
C PHE A 277 -1.40 16.86 0.28
N LEU A 278 -2.70 16.62 0.49
CA LEU A 278 -3.77 17.27 -0.26
C LEU A 278 -3.73 18.79 -0.14
N ASP A 279 -3.42 19.32 1.04
CA ASP A 279 -3.25 20.75 1.32
C ASP A 279 -2.12 21.39 0.49
N LYS A 280 -1.06 20.63 0.20
CA LYS A 280 0.12 21.10 -0.53
C LYS A 280 0.01 20.96 -2.04
N LEU A 281 -0.85 20.07 -2.54
CA LEU A 281 -1.02 19.80 -3.98
C LEU A 281 -1.24 21.07 -4.82
N PRO A 282 -2.08 22.06 -4.41
CA PRO A 282 -2.24 23.31 -5.15
C PRO A 282 -0.94 24.04 -5.43
N SER A 283 -0.04 24.11 -4.44
CA SER A 283 1.24 24.80 -4.59
C SER A 283 2.27 23.98 -5.39
N ALA A 284 2.10 22.66 -5.40
CA ALA A 284 3.02 21.72 -6.06
C ALA A 284 2.84 21.67 -7.57
N LEU A 285 1.61 21.75 -8.05
CA LEU A 285 1.28 21.58 -9.46
C LEU A 285 1.60 22.85 -10.27
N ALA A 286 2.07 22.69 -11.50
CA ALA A 286 2.08 23.76 -12.50
C ALA A 286 0.64 24.12 -12.92
N PRO A 287 0.37 25.33 -13.47
CA PRO A 287 -0.88 25.60 -14.17
C PRO A 287 -1.16 24.54 -15.24
N GLY A 288 -2.40 24.02 -15.29
CA GLY A 288 -2.75 22.88 -16.14
C GLY A 288 -2.17 21.52 -15.71
N GLY A 289 -1.41 21.46 -14.62
CA GLY A 289 -0.87 20.22 -14.07
C GLY A 289 -1.95 19.28 -13.56
N ARG A 290 -1.68 17.97 -13.64
CA ARG A 290 -2.66 16.90 -13.42
C ARG A 290 -2.30 16.07 -12.19
N VAL A 291 -3.26 15.76 -11.34
CA VAL A 291 -3.05 14.85 -10.21
C VAL A 291 -4.02 13.68 -10.24
N ALA A 292 -3.49 12.48 -10.03
CA ALA A 292 -4.21 11.22 -9.92
C ALA A 292 -3.96 10.61 -8.54
N ILE A 293 -5.03 10.24 -7.82
CA ILE A 293 -4.95 9.60 -6.51
C ILE A 293 -5.79 8.32 -6.53
N LEU A 294 -5.13 7.18 -6.32
CA LEU A 294 -5.75 5.87 -6.18
C LEU A 294 -5.93 5.56 -4.69
N SER A 295 -7.17 5.27 -4.29
CA SER A 295 -7.54 4.95 -2.91
C SER A 295 -8.17 3.57 -2.81
N PHE A 296 -8.03 2.90 -1.66
CA PHE A 296 -8.50 1.51 -1.48
C PHE A 296 -9.58 1.36 -0.43
N HIS A 297 -9.89 2.43 0.31
CA HIS A 297 -10.99 2.44 1.26
C HIS A 297 -11.76 3.76 1.28
N SER A 298 -12.95 3.69 1.88
CA SER A 298 -13.91 4.80 1.95
C SER A 298 -13.34 6.05 2.63
N GLY A 299 -12.53 5.87 3.69
CA GLY A 299 -11.89 6.97 4.43
C GLY A 299 -10.99 7.84 3.55
N GLU A 300 -10.04 7.22 2.83
CA GLU A 300 -9.15 7.90 1.88
C GLU A 300 -9.94 8.58 0.76
N ASP A 301 -10.82 7.83 0.06
CA ASP A 301 -11.63 8.33 -1.04
C ASP A 301 -12.47 9.55 -0.63
N ARG A 302 -13.02 9.53 0.58
CA ARG A 302 -13.79 10.65 1.14
C ARG A 302 -12.93 11.88 1.38
N LEU A 303 -11.70 11.73 1.87
CA LEU A 303 -10.77 12.85 2.08
C LEU A 303 -10.35 13.48 0.74
N VAL A 304 -9.98 12.65 -0.24
CA VAL A 304 -9.63 13.10 -1.59
C VAL A 304 -10.81 13.82 -2.24
N LYS A 305 -12.00 13.22 -2.22
CA LYS A 305 -13.22 13.82 -2.78
C LYS A 305 -13.49 15.19 -2.17
N LYS A 306 -13.49 15.30 -0.84
CA LYS A 306 -13.78 16.55 -0.14
C LYS A 306 -12.77 17.65 -0.46
N SER A 307 -11.48 17.30 -0.49
CA SER A 307 -10.43 18.24 -0.86
C SER A 307 -10.60 18.76 -2.28
N PHE A 308 -10.75 17.86 -3.26
CA PHE A 308 -10.90 18.24 -4.66
C PHE A 308 -12.16 19.09 -4.89
N GLN A 309 -13.29 18.74 -4.27
CA GLN A 309 -14.51 19.55 -4.34
C GLN A 309 -14.37 20.93 -3.70
N SER A 310 -13.57 21.07 -2.63
CA SER A 310 -13.29 22.39 -2.06
C SER A 310 -12.45 23.23 -3.01
N LEU A 311 -11.31 22.69 -3.44
CA LEU A 311 -10.36 23.38 -4.30
C LEU A 311 -10.94 23.71 -5.69
N PHE A 312 -11.88 22.91 -6.19
CA PHE A 312 -12.64 23.23 -7.40
C PHE A 312 -13.57 24.43 -7.20
N ARG A 313 -14.32 24.47 -6.09
CA ARG A 313 -15.19 25.62 -5.75
C ARG A 313 -14.39 26.91 -5.54
N ASP A 314 -13.17 26.79 -5.03
CA ASP A 314 -12.25 27.90 -4.81
C ASP A 314 -11.52 28.35 -6.09
N GLY A 315 -11.77 27.67 -7.23
CA GLY A 315 -11.14 27.99 -8.52
C GLY A 315 -9.68 27.56 -8.66
N VAL A 316 -9.15 26.81 -7.68
CA VAL A 316 -7.78 26.27 -7.71
C VAL A 316 -7.66 25.13 -8.72
N TYR A 317 -8.68 24.26 -8.77
CA TYR A 317 -8.83 23.26 -9.81
C TYR A 317 -9.86 23.73 -10.82
N ARG A 318 -9.56 23.60 -12.12
CA ARG A 318 -10.52 23.86 -13.20
C ARG A 318 -11.36 22.64 -13.56
N GLU A 319 -10.91 21.45 -13.19
CA GLU A 319 -11.59 20.19 -13.49
C GLU A 319 -11.27 19.16 -12.40
N ILE A 320 -12.26 18.36 -12.02
CA ILE A 320 -12.13 17.25 -11.07
C ILE A 320 -12.98 16.07 -11.52
N ALA A 321 -12.62 14.86 -11.08
CA ALA A 321 -13.44 13.68 -11.28
C ALA A 321 -14.78 13.78 -10.50
N ASP A 322 -15.90 13.85 -11.20
CA ASP A 322 -17.25 13.79 -10.59
C ASP A 322 -17.44 12.50 -9.79
N GLU A 323 -17.19 11.37 -10.45
CA GLU A 323 -17.22 10.03 -9.88
C GLU A 323 -15.85 9.36 -9.97
N PRO A 324 -15.49 8.47 -9.03
CA PRO A 324 -14.21 7.80 -9.08
C PRO A 324 -14.18 6.77 -10.20
N ILE A 325 -13.10 6.77 -10.98
CA ILE A 325 -12.81 5.71 -11.94
C ILE A 325 -12.48 4.43 -11.17
N ARG A 326 -12.96 3.30 -11.66
CA ARG A 326 -12.71 1.98 -11.07
C ARG A 326 -11.99 1.10 -12.08
N ALA A 327 -11.14 0.22 -11.58
CA ALA A 327 -10.50 -0.83 -12.37
C ALA A 327 -11.55 -1.61 -13.19
N SER A 328 -11.16 -1.95 -14.41
CA SER A 328 -12.00 -2.69 -15.36
C SER A 328 -12.50 -4.01 -14.78
N ALA A 329 -13.59 -4.56 -15.35
CA ALA A 329 -14.11 -5.86 -14.91
C ALA A 329 -13.07 -6.98 -15.06
N GLU A 330 -12.28 -6.94 -16.14
CA GLU A 330 -11.19 -7.86 -16.41
C GLU A 330 -10.09 -7.73 -15.34
N GLU A 331 -9.65 -6.51 -15.05
CA GLU A 331 -8.62 -6.28 -14.05
C GLU A 331 -9.07 -6.73 -12.66
N ARG A 332 -10.30 -6.44 -12.25
CA ARG A 332 -10.84 -6.87 -10.94
C ARG A 332 -11.00 -8.39 -10.81
N SER A 333 -11.13 -9.09 -11.93
CA SER A 333 -11.13 -10.56 -11.99
C SER A 333 -9.72 -11.11 -11.83
N ASN A 334 -8.74 -10.50 -12.53
CA ASN A 334 -7.36 -10.97 -12.60
C ASN A 334 -6.45 -10.43 -11.47
N ASN A 335 -6.90 -9.41 -10.75
CA ASN A 335 -6.23 -8.80 -9.62
C ASN A 335 -7.26 -8.49 -8.52
N GLY A 336 -7.36 -9.41 -7.56
CA GLY A 336 -8.27 -9.23 -6.42
C GLY A 336 -8.01 -7.94 -5.60
N ARG A 337 -6.81 -7.36 -5.67
CA ARG A 337 -6.45 -6.11 -4.98
C ARG A 337 -7.06 -4.87 -5.66
N ALA A 338 -7.42 -4.97 -6.95
CA ALA A 338 -8.06 -3.88 -7.70
C ALA A 338 -9.54 -3.66 -7.36
N ARG A 339 -10.17 -4.60 -6.62
CA ARG A 339 -11.63 -4.57 -6.38
C ARG A 339 -12.13 -3.34 -5.62
N SER A 340 -11.33 -2.84 -4.67
CA SER A 340 -11.70 -1.68 -3.86
C SER A 340 -11.06 -0.37 -4.34
N ALA A 341 -10.24 -0.43 -5.39
CA ALA A 341 -9.55 0.71 -5.93
C ALA A 341 -10.54 1.75 -6.50
N LYS A 342 -10.28 3.01 -6.18
CA LYS A 342 -11.00 4.18 -6.66
C LYS A 342 -10.01 5.26 -7.02
N LEU A 343 -9.95 5.58 -8.31
CA LEU A 343 -9.11 6.63 -8.86
C LEU A 343 -9.91 7.94 -8.90
N ARG A 344 -9.36 8.98 -8.29
CA ARG A 344 -9.84 10.35 -8.45
C ARG A 344 -8.74 11.20 -9.04
N TRP A 345 -9.15 12.23 -9.76
CA TRP A 345 -8.22 13.10 -10.42
C TRP A 345 -8.67 14.56 -10.41
N ALA A 346 -7.72 15.47 -10.61
CA ALA A 346 -7.96 16.90 -10.72
C ALA A 346 -6.95 17.57 -11.66
N VAL A 347 -7.35 18.68 -12.28
CA VAL A 347 -6.50 19.52 -13.13
C VAL A 347 -6.41 20.91 -12.52
N LYS A 348 -5.18 21.37 -12.25
CA LYS A 348 -4.92 22.73 -11.78
C LYS A 348 -5.32 23.75 -12.84
N ALA A 349 -5.96 24.83 -12.39
CA ALA A 349 -6.44 25.90 -13.25
C ALA A 349 -5.34 26.42 -14.20
#